data_AF-W1V280-F1
#
_entry.id   AF-W1V280-F1
#
_cell.length_a   1.000
_cell.length_b   1.000
_cell.length_c   1.000
_cell.angle_alpha   90.00
_cell.angle_beta   90.00
_cell.angle_gamma   90.00
#
_symmetry.space_group_name_H-M   'P 1'
#
loop_
_entity.id
_entity.type
_entity.pdbx_description
1 polymer ?
#
loop_
_entity_poly.entity_id
_entity_poly.type
_entity_poly.pdbx_seq_one_letter_code
_entity_poly.pdbx_strand_id
1 'polypeptide(L)'
;FIDNEFVHKVADLFTWGTPLQTALYAILIFIFTYFYTAISINITDMADNMKKYGGFIPGIRAGKPTADYVDNVMTKITLAGAVFLAVVAIIPNFLGSITGVQGVYFGGTALLIVVGVALDTMQQIESLMVTRHYKGFVK
;
A
#
# COMPACT_ATOMS: atom_id res chain seq x y z
N PHE A 1 -26.87 -7.55 27.96
CA PHE A 1 -26.90 -6.16 27.46
C PHE A 1 -27.10 -6.24 25.95
N ILE A 2 -28.34 -5.98 25.50
CA ILE A 2 -28.88 -6.20 24.14
C ILE A 2 -28.85 -7.68 23.70
N ASP A 3 -29.76 -8.49 24.26
CA ASP A 3 -30.05 -9.87 23.82
C ASP A 3 -30.88 -9.89 22.52
N ASN A 4 -30.42 -9.16 21.50
CA ASN A 4 -31.05 -9.19 20.18
C ASN A 4 -30.27 -10.19 19.33
N GLU A 5 -30.86 -11.36 19.08
CA GLU A 5 -30.26 -12.47 18.32
C GLU A 5 -29.70 -12.02 16.96
N PHE A 6 -30.31 -10.99 16.37
CA PHE A 6 -29.85 -10.36 15.14
C PHE A 6 -28.48 -9.66 15.29
N VAL A 7 -28.25 -8.94 16.40
CA VAL A 7 -26.99 -8.23 16.66
C VAL A 7 -25.85 -9.22 16.91
N HIS A 8 -26.13 -10.33 17.59
CA HIS A 8 -25.15 -11.40 17.80
C HIS A 8 -24.83 -12.15 16.49
N LYS A 9 -25.82 -12.47 15.65
CA LYS A 9 -25.58 -13.08 14.33
C LYS A 9 -24.77 -12.18 13.39
N VAL A 10 -25.02 -10.87 13.42
CA VAL A 10 -24.21 -9.90 12.67
C VAL A 10 -22.81 -9.78 13.26
N ALA A 11 -22.67 -9.72 14.59
CA ALA A 11 -21.36 -9.68 15.25
C ALA A 11 -20.52 -10.93 14.95
N ASP A 12 -21.14 -12.12 14.98
CA ASP A 12 -20.49 -13.40 14.69
C ASP A 12 -19.97 -13.45 13.25
N LEU A 13 -20.67 -12.84 12.29
CA LEU A 13 -20.20 -12.72 10.90
C LEU A 13 -18.95 -11.83 10.74
N PHE A 14 -18.72 -10.89 11.67
CA PHE A 14 -17.54 -10.02 11.71
C PHE A 14 -16.46 -10.51 12.68
N THR A 15 -16.66 -11.66 13.33
CA THR A 15 -15.64 -12.24 14.21
C THR A 15 -14.39 -12.69 13.44
N TRP A 16 -13.26 -12.60 14.14
CA TRP A 16 -11.95 -13.01 13.66
C TRP A 16 -11.94 -14.51 13.34
N GLY A 17 -11.51 -14.86 12.13
CA GLY A 17 -11.44 -16.24 11.65
C GLY A 17 -12.58 -16.67 10.73
N THR A 18 -13.59 -15.81 10.49
CA THR A 18 -14.59 -16.08 9.45
C THR A 18 -14.00 -15.81 8.06
N PRO A 19 -14.30 -16.66 7.05
CA PRO A 19 -13.89 -16.41 5.66
C PRO A 19 -14.45 -15.08 5.11
N LEU A 20 -15.63 -14.66 5.60
CA LEU A 20 -16.27 -13.40 5.21
C LEU A 20 -15.46 -12.18 5.65
N GLN A 21 -15.04 -12.12 6.92
CA GLN A 21 -14.19 -11.04 7.43
C GLN A 21 -12.86 -10.98 6.65
N THR A 22 -12.26 -12.14 6.38
CA THR A 22 -10.98 -12.25 5.63
C THR A 22 -11.11 -11.71 4.21
N ALA A 23 -12.18 -12.06 3.51
CA ALA A 23 -12.45 -11.58 2.15
C ALA A 23 -12.72 -10.07 2.13
N LEU A 24 -13.54 -9.56 3.05
CA LEU A 24 -13.79 -8.12 3.21
C LEU A 24 -12.50 -7.35 3.50
N TYR A 25 -11.66 -7.89 4.37
CA TYR A 25 -10.37 -7.28 4.72
C TYR A 25 -9.41 -7.22 3.52
N ALA A 26 -9.30 -8.29 2.73
CA ALA A 26 -8.50 -8.31 1.51
C ALA A 26 -9.03 -7.30 0.46
N ILE A 27 -10.35 -7.26 0.24
CA ILE A 27 -10.99 -6.30 -0.67
C ILE A 27 -10.72 -4.86 -0.22
N LEU A 28 -10.81 -4.59 1.07
CA LEU A 28 -10.52 -3.27 1.64
C LEU A 28 -9.08 -2.85 1.35
N ILE A 29 -8.10 -3.74 1.54
CA ILE A 29 -6.69 -3.49 1.22
C ILE A 29 -6.51 -3.18 -0.27
N PHE A 30 -7.17 -3.93 -1.15
CA PHE A 30 -7.10 -3.68 -2.59
C PHE A 30 -7.60 -2.28 -2.96
N ILE A 31 -8.79 -1.93 -2.49
CA ILE A 31 -9.42 -0.63 -2.77
C ILE A 31 -8.54 0.51 -2.22
N PHE A 32 -8.09 0.40 -0.96
CA PHE A 32 -7.27 1.42 -0.34
C PHE A 32 -5.92 1.60 -1.03
N THR A 33 -5.29 0.51 -1.47
CA THR A 33 -4.01 0.58 -2.19
C THR A 33 -4.16 1.38 -3.49
N TYR A 34 -5.21 1.08 -4.28
CA TYR A 34 -5.50 1.81 -5.51
C TYR A 34 -5.83 3.28 -5.27
N PHE A 35 -6.70 3.56 -4.29
CA PHE A 35 -7.06 4.93 -3.93
C PHE A 35 -5.84 5.74 -3.44
N TYR A 36 -5.00 5.14 -2.60
CA TYR A 36 -3.79 5.77 -2.09
C TYR A 36 -2.83 6.14 -3.23
N THR A 37 -2.55 5.21 -4.16
CA THR A 37 -1.68 5.50 -5.30
C THR A 37 -2.27 6.58 -6.20
N ALA A 38 -3.57 6.53 -6.51
CA ALA A 38 -4.22 7.50 -7.41
C ALA A 38 -4.26 8.93 -6.85
N ILE A 39 -4.40 9.09 -5.53
CA ILE A 39 -4.44 10.42 -4.89
C ILE A 39 -3.04 10.96 -4.64
N SER A 40 -2.09 10.12 -4.26
CA SER A 40 -0.73 10.55 -3.91
C SER A 40 0.14 10.90 -5.13
N ILE A 41 -0.11 10.26 -6.27
CA ILE A 41 0.73 10.40 -7.47
C ILE A 41 -0.02 11.12 -8.57
N ASN A 42 0.40 12.36 -8.85
CA ASN A 42 -0.08 13.09 -10.03
C ASN A 42 0.81 12.79 -11.24
N ILE A 43 0.35 11.89 -12.10
CA ILE A 43 1.10 11.41 -13.28
C ILE A 43 1.30 12.52 -14.32
N THR A 44 0.32 13.42 -14.49
CA THR A 44 0.43 14.53 -15.44
C THR A 44 1.50 15.52 -15.01
N ASP A 45 1.54 15.87 -13.72
CA ASP A 45 2.56 16.76 -13.17
C ASP A 45 3.95 16.13 -13.26
N MET A 46 4.05 14.80 -13.07
CA MET A 46 5.30 14.08 -13.20
C MET A 46 5.85 14.14 -14.64
N ALA A 47 4.99 13.95 -15.64
CA ALA A 47 5.36 14.06 -17.05
C ALA A 47 5.77 15.50 -17.45
N ASP A 48 5.06 16.50 -16.93
CA ASP A 48 5.39 17.91 -17.16
C ASP A 48 6.70 18.33 -16.49
N ASN A 49 6.96 17.84 -15.27
CA ASN A 49 8.25 18.01 -14.60
C ASN A 49 9.37 17.38 -15.42
N MET A 50 9.21 16.14 -15.90
CA MET A 50 10.21 15.51 -16.78
C MET A 50 10.52 16.39 -18.00
N LYS A 51 9.49 16.90 -18.68
CA LYS A 51 9.66 17.82 -19.81
C LYS A 51 10.40 19.10 -19.43
N LYS A 52 10.06 19.71 -18.29
CA LYS A 52 10.67 20.96 -17.79
C LYS A 52 12.14 20.80 -17.43
N TYR A 53 12.54 19.64 -16.89
CA TYR A 53 13.93 19.32 -16.55
C TYR A 53 14.71 18.71 -17.74
N GLY A 54 14.16 18.71 -18.95
CA GLY A 54 14.81 18.17 -20.16
C GLY A 54 14.88 16.65 -20.21
N GLY A 55 14.17 15.95 -19.31
CA GLY A 55 14.05 14.50 -19.30
C GLY A 55 12.97 14.00 -20.26
N PHE A 56 13.23 12.86 -20.90
CA PHE A 56 12.25 12.17 -21.74
C PHE A 56 12.45 10.65 -21.66
N ILE A 57 11.36 9.91 -21.85
CA ILE A 57 11.43 8.45 -21.95
C ILE A 57 11.86 8.11 -23.38
N PRO A 58 12.95 7.37 -23.60
CA PRO A 58 13.39 6.97 -24.93
C PRO A 58 12.25 6.30 -25.72
N GLY A 59 11.97 6.80 -26.93
CA GLY A 59 10.90 6.28 -27.79
C GLY A 59 9.51 6.91 -27.59
N ILE A 60 9.31 7.78 -26.60
CA ILE A 60 8.02 8.44 -26.33
C ILE A 60 8.18 9.95 -26.32
N ARG A 61 7.28 10.67 -27.02
CA ARG A 61 7.31 12.14 -27.06
C ARG A 61 6.89 12.72 -25.71
N ALA A 62 7.66 13.70 -25.22
CA ALA A 62 7.42 14.37 -23.94
C ALA A 62 6.05 15.07 -23.89
N GLY A 63 5.32 14.91 -22.77
CA GLY A 63 3.99 15.47 -22.53
C GLY A 63 2.94 14.37 -22.34
N LYS A 64 1.75 14.54 -22.95
CA LYS A 64 0.63 13.58 -22.84
C LYS A 64 1.02 12.11 -23.11
N PRO A 65 1.79 11.78 -24.18
CA PRO A 65 2.17 10.39 -24.42
C PRO A 65 3.05 9.78 -23.32
N THR A 66 3.86 10.61 -22.64
CA THR A 66 4.64 10.18 -21.47
C THR A 66 3.74 9.92 -20.27
N ALA A 67 2.75 10.79 -20.02
CA ALA A 67 1.78 10.60 -18.95
C ALA A 67 0.97 9.31 -19.13
N ASP A 68 0.45 9.05 -20.34
CA ASP A 68 -0.32 7.84 -20.64
C ASP A 68 0.52 6.56 -20.46
N TYR A 69 1.80 6.62 -20.84
CA TYR A 69 2.72 5.50 -20.64
C TYR A 69 2.98 5.24 -19.15
N VAL A 70 3.28 6.29 -18.39
CA VAL A 70 3.51 6.18 -16.95
C VAL A 70 2.25 5.64 -16.25
N ASP A 71 1.07 6.12 -16.60
CA ASP A 71 -0.21 5.66 -16.04
C ASP A 71 -0.42 4.14 -16.22
N ASN A 72 -0.17 3.65 -17.44
CA ASN A 72 -0.26 2.22 -17.74
C ASN A 72 0.76 1.38 -16.94
N VAL A 73 1.97 1.90 -16.74
CA VAL A 73 3.01 1.21 -15.96
C VAL A 73 2.65 1.22 -14.47
N MET A 74 2.24 2.37 -13.94
CA MET A 74 1.83 2.54 -12.54
C MET A 74 0.66 1.60 -12.21
N THR A 75 -0.35 1.53 -13.08
CA THR A 75 -1.51 0.64 -12.89
C THR A 75 -1.09 -0.83 -12.75
N LYS A 76 -0.13 -1.30 -13.56
CA LYS A 76 0.38 -2.68 -13.49
C LYS A 76 1.19 -2.94 -12.23
N ILE A 77 2.01 -1.97 -11.81
CA ILE A 77 2.80 -2.06 -10.58
C ILE A 77 1.86 -2.07 -9.37
N THR A 78 0.87 -1.18 -9.33
CA THR A 78 -0.14 -1.11 -8.26
C THR A 78 -0.94 -2.41 -8.16
N LEU A 79 -1.29 -3.03 -9.29
CA LEU A 79 -1.98 -4.33 -9.29
C LEU A 79 -1.14 -5.41 -8.59
N ALA A 80 0.14 -5.52 -8.93
CA ALA A 80 1.06 -6.47 -8.30
C ALA A 80 1.26 -6.15 -6.80
N GLY A 81 1.40 -4.86 -6.45
CA GLY A 81 1.55 -4.40 -5.07
C GLY A 81 0.31 -4.68 -4.21
N ALA A 82 -0.89 -4.44 -4.72
CA ALA A 82 -2.14 -4.71 -4.00
C ALA A 82 -2.34 -6.21 -3.73
N VAL A 83 -2.03 -7.07 -4.70
CA VAL A 83 -2.03 -8.53 -4.51
C VAL A 83 -1.04 -8.92 -3.42
N PHE A 84 0.19 -8.39 -3.47
CA PHE A 84 1.22 -8.69 -2.48
C PHE A 84 0.80 -8.28 -1.06
N LEU A 85 0.29 -7.06 -0.89
CA LEU A 85 -0.18 -6.56 0.41
C LEU A 85 -1.36 -7.40 0.95
N ALA A 86 -2.30 -7.78 0.10
CA ALA A 86 -3.42 -8.65 0.49
C ALA A 86 -2.93 -10.02 0.98
N VAL A 87 -1.94 -10.64 0.30
CA VAL A 87 -1.35 -11.91 0.72
C VAL A 87 -0.66 -11.78 2.08
N VAL A 88 0.15 -10.74 2.27
CA VAL A 88 0.85 -10.49 3.55
C VAL A 88 -0.14 -10.30 4.69
N ALA A 89 -1.28 -9.66 4.44
CA ALA A 89 -2.32 -9.43 5.43
C ALA A 89 -3.07 -10.71 5.84
N ILE A 90 -3.20 -11.68 4.93
CA ILE A 90 -3.91 -12.95 5.17
C ILE A 90 -3.04 -13.96 5.93
N ILE A 91 -1.71 -13.91 5.78
CA ILE A 91 -0.77 -14.86 6.40
C ILE A 91 -1.02 -15.01 7.92
N PRO A 92 -1.12 -13.95 8.73
CA PRO A 92 -1.31 -14.09 10.18
C PRO A 92 -2.67 -14.68 10.56
N ASN A 93 -3.70 -14.42 9.77
CA ASN A 93 -5.02 -15.03 9.98
C ASN A 93 -4.96 -16.55 9.73
N PHE A 94 -4.26 -16.98 8.68
CA PHE A 94 -4.04 -18.39 8.41
C PHE A 94 -3.20 -19.08 9.50
N LEU A 95 -2.12 -18.43 9.95
CA LEU A 95 -1.30 -18.95 11.06
C LEU A 95 -2.07 -19.03 12.38
N GLY A 96 -2.94 -18.05 12.67
CA GLY A 96 -3.82 -18.06 13.84
C GLY A 96 -4.81 -19.22 13.84
N SER A 97 -5.32 -19.59 12.66
CA SER A 97 -6.24 -20.73 12.51
C SER A 97 -5.57 -22.10 12.75
N ILE A 98 -4.28 -22.25 12.41
CA ILE A 98 -3.53 -23.51 12.56
C ILE A 98 -2.96 -23.66 13.97
N THR A 99 -2.42 -22.58 14.55
CA THR A 99 -1.69 -22.64 15.83
C THR A 99 -2.59 -22.50 17.06
N GLY A 100 -3.85 -22.08 16.89
CA GLY A 100 -4.81 -21.93 17.99
C GLY A 100 -4.47 -20.81 18.99
N VAL A 101 -3.42 -20.01 18.73
CA VAL A 101 -3.00 -18.91 19.60
C VAL A 101 -3.92 -17.72 19.40
N GLN A 102 -4.72 -17.42 20.42
CA GLN A 102 -5.57 -16.24 20.46
C GLN A 102 -4.69 -14.98 20.55
N GLY A 103 -4.75 -14.11 19.53
CA GLY A 103 -3.98 -12.86 19.45
C GLY A 103 -3.20 -12.67 18.15
N VAL A 104 -2.92 -13.74 17.40
CA VAL A 104 -2.20 -13.66 16.10
C VAL A 104 -3.02 -12.91 15.04
N TYR A 105 -4.35 -12.91 15.17
CA TYR A 105 -5.28 -12.17 14.31
C TYR A 105 -5.04 -10.65 14.33
N PHE A 106 -4.64 -10.09 15.48
CA PHE A 106 -4.29 -8.68 15.61
C PHE A 106 -2.92 -8.37 14.96
N GLY A 107 -2.13 -9.41 14.69
CA GLY A 107 -0.79 -9.32 14.13
C GLY A 107 -0.75 -8.88 12.67
N GLY A 108 -1.74 -9.20 11.83
CA GLY A 108 -1.69 -8.84 10.40
C GLY A 108 -1.73 -7.35 10.14
N THR A 109 -2.69 -6.65 10.75
CA THR A 109 -2.79 -5.19 10.61
C THR A 109 -1.62 -4.50 11.31
N ALA A 110 -1.27 -4.95 12.52
CA ALA A 110 -0.15 -4.38 13.27
C ALA A 110 1.19 -4.55 12.54
N LEU A 111 1.42 -5.72 11.91
CA LEU A 111 2.64 -6.00 11.15
C LEU A 111 2.74 -5.08 9.93
N LEU A 112 1.66 -4.91 9.17
CA LEU A 112 1.64 -3.99 8.03
C LEU A 112 1.94 -2.55 8.46
N ILE A 113 1.36 -2.09 9.57
CA ILE A 113 1.63 -0.74 10.10
C ILE A 113 3.08 -0.59 10.55
N VAL A 114 3.60 -1.56 11.32
CA VAL A 114 4.98 -1.51 11.85
C VAL A 114 5.99 -1.51 10.70
N VAL A 115 5.82 -2.38 9.71
CA VAL A 115 6.70 -2.42 8.53
C VAL A 115 6.56 -1.14 7.71
N GLY A 116 5.35 -0.64 7.50
CA GLY A 116 5.11 0.61 6.77
C GLY A 116 5.80 1.81 7.43
N VAL A 117 5.59 2.01 8.74
CA VAL A 117 6.22 3.11 9.49
C VAL A 117 7.74 2.95 9.56
N ALA A 118 8.25 1.72 9.70
CA ALA A 118 9.69 1.47 9.68
C ALA A 118 10.32 1.87 8.34
N LEU A 119 9.69 1.51 7.21
CA LEU A 119 10.15 1.89 5.87
C LEU A 119 10.08 3.40 5.65
N ASP A 120 8.97 4.04 6.05
CA ASP A 120 8.82 5.50 5.95
C ASP A 120 9.89 6.24 6.77
N THR A 121 10.17 5.74 7.98
CA THR A 121 11.21 6.31 8.84
C THR A 121 12.60 6.17 8.21
N MET A 122 12.89 5.01 7.60
CA MET A 122 14.16 4.79 6.91
C MET A 122 14.33 5.72 5.70
N GLN A 123 13.30 5.87 4.88
CA GLN A 123 13.33 6.79 3.73
C GLN A 123 13.51 8.25 4.16
N GLN A 124 12.88 8.67 5.25
CA GLN A 124 13.07 10.01 5.80
C GLN A 124 14.52 10.23 6.27
N ILE A 125 15.11 9.26 6.96
CA ILE A 125 16.52 9.32 7.39
C ILE A 125 17.46 9.40 6.18
N GLU A 126 17.20 8.60 5.14
CA GLU A 126 18.00 8.60 3.91
C GLU A 126 17.95 9.96 3.19
N SER A 127 16.75 10.55 3.04
CA SER A 127 16.56 11.88 2.45
C SER A 127 17.36 12.98 3.18
N LEU A 128 17.38 12.93 4.52
CA LEU A 128 18.18 13.84 5.34
C LEU A 128 19.70 13.60 5.16
N MET A 129 20.13 12.34 5.07
CA MET A 129 21.53 11.97 4.84
C MET A 129 22.04 12.42 3.49
N VAL A 130 21.26 12.29 2.42
CA VAL A 130 21.61 12.75 1.06
C VAL A 130 21.84 14.27 1.06
N THR A 131 20.97 15.03 1.70
CA THR A 131 21.10 16.49 1.83
C THR A 131 22.35 16.89 2.62
N ARG A 132 22.76 16.08 3.61
CA ARG A 132 23.98 16.32 4.41
C ARG A 132 25.27 16.11 3.62
N HIS A 133 25.33 15.06 2.80
CA HIS A 133 26.51 14.75 1.98
C HIS A 133 26.66 15.70 0.77
N TYR A 134 25.61 16.43 0.39
CA TYR A 134 25.67 17.49 -0.63
C TYR A 134 26.58 18.68 -0.23
N LYS A 135 26.78 18.95 1.06
CA LYS A 135 27.64 20.07 1.53
C LYS A 135 29.15 19.82 1.38
N GLY A 136 29.58 18.57 1.13
CA GLY A 136 31.00 18.21 1.04
C GLY A 136 31.60 18.30 -0.36
N PHE A 137 30.78 18.32 -1.42
CA PHE A 137 31.21 18.17 -2.81
C PHE A 137 31.05 19.41 -3.70
N VAL A 138 30.52 20.52 -3.16
CA VAL A 138 30.45 21.79 -3.89
C VAL A 138 31.30 22.84 -3.16
N LYS A 139 32.56 22.94 -3.58
CA LYS A 139 33.44 24.10 -3.37
C LYS A 139 34.03 24.49 -4.71
#